data_AF-F8NB59-F1
#
_entry.id   AF-F8NB59-F1
#
_cell.length_a   1.000
_cell.length_b   1.000
_cell.length_c   1.000
_cell.angle_alpha   90.00
_cell.angle_beta   90.00
_cell.angle_gamma   90.00
#
_symmetry.space_group_name_H-M   'P 1'
#
loop_
_entity.id
_entity.type
_entity.pdbx_description
1 polymer ?
#
loop_
_entity_poly.entity_id
_entity_poly.type
_entity_poly.pdbx_seq_one_letter_code
_entity_poly.pdbx_strand_id
1 'polypeptide(L)'
;MGKFVFYLKVKPFIKQWLTHHYGNPVTFPSRSAENACIRRFVGLRPKDWLPQKPEEDTVPVAIPFDKKKNWLYCNYMSKSACRALDEIIEDTFKMQFWNEMNEMTRCGCTLLNCVRSWCENNGISTDYDYTLKMRYQRMRDAHLKHGVDLRKRVKGKNKEI
;
A
#
# COMPACT_ATOMS: atom_id res chain seq x y z
N MET A 1 -18.63 -18.48 6.37
CA MET A 1 -19.06 -17.92 5.08
C MET A 1 -17.82 -17.47 4.31
N GLY A 2 -17.68 -17.88 3.05
CA GLY A 2 -16.57 -17.44 2.20
C GLY A 2 -16.67 -15.96 1.87
N LYS A 3 -15.54 -15.24 1.87
CA LYS A 3 -15.48 -13.84 1.43
C LYS A 3 -15.44 -13.82 -0.11
N PHE A 4 -16.27 -12.97 -0.72
CA PHE A 4 -16.12 -12.69 -2.16
C PHE A 4 -14.86 -11.85 -2.37
N VAL A 5 -14.06 -12.21 -3.38
CA VAL A 5 -12.79 -11.55 -3.69
C VAL A 5 -12.71 -11.17 -5.16
N PHE A 6 -11.90 -10.16 -5.46
CA PHE A 6 -11.38 -9.90 -6.81
C PHE A 6 -9.85 -9.90 -6.76
N TYR A 7 -9.20 -10.12 -7.89
CA TYR A 7 -7.74 -10.16 -8.00
C TYR A 7 -7.22 -8.79 -8.43
N LEU A 8 -6.39 -8.18 -7.59
CA LEU A 8 -5.77 -6.89 -7.85
C LEU A 8 -4.31 -7.08 -8.22
N LYS A 9 -3.89 -6.58 -9.38
CA LYS A 9 -2.48 -6.55 -9.79
C LYS A 9 -1.77 -5.40 -9.08
N VAL A 10 -0.70 -5.71 -8.37
CA VAL A 10 0.10 -4.75 -7.60
C VAL A 10 1.60 -5.05 -7.74
N LYS A 11 2.47 -4.15 -7.30
CA LYS A 11 3.92 -4.42 -7.28
C LYS A 11 4.24 -5.56 -6.30
N PRO A 12 5.26 -6.40 -6.54
CA PRO A 12 5.56 -7.56 -5.69
C PRO A 12 5.78 -7.23 -4.19
N PHE A 13 6.51 -6.15 -3.88
CA PHE A 13 6.70 -5.73 -2.48
C PHE A 13 5.41 -5.17 -1.84
N ILE A 14 4.51 -4.58 -2.63
CA ILE A 14 3.17 -4.17 -2.16
C ILE A 14 2.32 -5.40 -1.86
N LYS A 15 2.37 -6.43 -2.71
CA LYS A 15 1.69 -7.72 -2.45
C LYS A 15 2.17 -8.34 -1.13
N GLN A 16 3.49 -8.34 -0.89
CA GLN A 16 4.08 -8.84 0.36
C GLN A 16 3.60 -8.04 1.57
N TRP A 17 3.69 -6.71 1.49
CA TRP A 17 3.21 -5.79 2.52
C TRP A 17 1.72 -5.96 2.83
N LEU A 18 0.87 -6.00 1.80
CA LEU A 18 -0.58 -6.20 1.95
C LEU A 18 -0.90 -7.53 2.63
N THR A 19 -0.24 -8.60 2.22
CA THR A 19 -0.44 -9.94 2.78
C THR A 19 -0.01 -10.00 4.24
N HIS A 20 1.08 -9.33 4.60
CA HIS A 20 1.58 -9.26 5.97
C HIS A 20 0.62 -8.49 6.90
N HIS A 21 0.16 -7.31 6.48
CA HIS A 21 -0.65 -6.43 7.33
C HIS A 21 -2.15 -6.74 7.34
N TYR A 22 -2.70 -7.22 6.22
CA TYR A 22 -4.15 -7.41 6.04
C TYR A 22 -4.56 -8.87 5.79
N GLY A 23 -3.60 -9.79 5.79
CA GLY A 23 -3.80 -11.22 5.58
C GLY A 23 -4.04 -11.61 4.12
N ASN A 24 -4.41 -12.88 3.93
CA ASN A 24 -4.74 -13.46 2.63
C ASN A 24 -6.07 -14.24 2.75
N PRO A 25 -7.20 -13.74 2.19
CA PRO A 25 -7.31 -12.56 1.33
C PRO A 25 -7.18 -11.24 2.08
N VAL A 26 -6.67 -10.22 1.38
CA VAL A 26 -6.48 -8.86 1.90
C VAL A 26 -7.82 -8.29 2.30
N THR A 27 -7.98 -7.97 3.59
CA THR A 27 -9.19 -7.37 4.14
C THR A 27 -8.85 -6.03 4.78
N PHE A 28 -9.22 -4.94 4.11
CA PHE A 28 -8.96 -3.59 4.64
C PHE A 28 -9.87 -3.24 5.83
N PRO A 29 -9.46 -2.31 6.71
CA PRO A 29 -10.30 -1.81 7.80
C PRO A 29 -11.60 -1.18 7.31
N SER A 30 -12.73 -1.36 8.03
CA SER A 30 -14.07 -0.98 7.55
C SER A 30 -14.20 0.49 7.09
N ARG A 31 -13.47 1.40 7.74
CA ARG A 31 -13.49 2.86 7.50
C ARG A 31 -12.28 3.36 6.70
N SER A 32 -11.55 2.48 6.02
CA SER A 32 -10.39 2.86 5.23
C SER A 32 -10.76 3.45 3.85
N ALA A 33 -9.82 4.18 3.24
CA ALA A 33 -9.98 4.75 1.91
C ALA A 33 -10.11 3.67 0.83
N GLU A 34 -9.39 2.55 0.98
CA GLU A 34 -9.44 1.39 0.10
C GLU A 34 -10.85 0.78 0.08
N ASN A 35 -11.43 0.55 1.26
CA ASN A 35 -12.80 0.03 1.35
C ASN A 35 -13.85 1.04 0.84
N ALA A 36 -13.63 2.34 1.01
CA ALA A 36 -14.48 3.36 0.42
C ALA A 36 -14.43 3.32 -1.11
N CYS A 37 -13.22 3.18 -1.69
CA CYS A 37 -12.98 3.01 -3.11
C CYS A 37 -13.68 1.74 -3.65
N ILE A 38 -13.49 0.59 -2.98
CA ILE A 38 -14.11 -0.67 -3.39
C ILE A 38 -15.64 -0.53 -3.37
N ARG A 39 -16.24 0.01 -2.29
CA ARG A 39 -17.70 0.19 -2.22
C ARG A 39 -18.25 1.08 -3.35
N ARG A 40 -17.49 2.12 -3.72
CA ARG A 40 -17.87 3.09 -4.74
C ARG A 40 -17.85 2.49 -6.14
N PHE A 41 -16.86 1.65 -6.45
CA PHE A 41 -16.62 1.16 -7.80
C PHE A 41 -17.02 -0.30 -8.03
N VAL A 42 -17.23 -1.10 -6.98
CA VAL A 42 -17.73 -2.46 -7.15
C VAL A 42 -19.15 -2.44 -7.70
N GLY A 43 -19.33 -3.07 -8.86
CA GLY A 43 -20.54 -3.02 -9.64
C GLY A 43 -20.94 -4.37 -10.20
N LEU A 44 -22.02 -4.35 -10.98
CA LEU A 44 -22.51 -5.51 -11.70
C LEU A 44 -21.48 -6.00 -12.71
N ARG A 45 -21.33 -7.32 -12.81
CA ARG A 45 -20.52 -7.97 -13.85
C ARG A 45 -21.05 -7.62 -15.25
N PRO A 46 -20.17 -7.25 -16.19
CA PRO A 46 -20.50 -7.26 -17.62
C PRO A 46 -20.97 -8.66 -18.04
N LYS A 47 -21.89 -8.74 -19.01
CA LYS A 47 -22.55 -9.99 -19.42
C LYS A 47 -21.56 -11.09 -19.84
N ASP A 48 -20.46 -10.71 -20.47
CA ASP A 48 -19.44 -11.62 -20.98
C ASP A 48 -18.19 -11.68 -20.10
N TRP A 49 -18.26 -11.17 -18.86
CA TRP A 49 -17.12 -11.17 -17.95
C TRP A 49 -17.01 -12.49 -17.20
N LEU A 50 -15.89 -13.18 -17.40
CA LEU A 50 -15.52 -14.36 -16.63
C LEU A 50 -14.66 -13.95 -15.42
N PRO A 51 -14.84 -14.60 -14.25
CA PRO A 51 -13.97 -14.41 -13.11
C PRO A 51 -12.50 -14.60 -13.48
N GLN A 52 -11.69 -13.62 -13.13
CA GLN A 52 -10.24 -13.72 -13.33
C GLN A 52 -9.68 -14.83 -12.44
N LYS A 53 -8.73 -15.58 -12.99
CA LYS A 53 -7.93 -16.54 -12.22
C LYS A 53 -6.83 -15.78 -11.45
N PRO A 54 -6.36 -16.31 -10.32
CA PRO A 54 -5.18 -15.76 -9.66
C PRO A 54 -3.98 -15.83 -10.61
N GLU A 55 -3.37 -14.67 -10.89
CA GLU A 55 -2.07 -14.55 -11.56
C GLU A 55 -0.97 -14.31 -10.51
N GLU A 56 0.29 -14.59 -10.87
CA GLU A 56 1.44 -14.51 -9.96
C GLU A 56 1.61 -13.11 -9.32
N ASP A 57 1.30 -12.06 -10.04
CA ASP A 57 1.41 -10.65 -9.63
C ASP A 57 0.10 -10.07 -9.06
N THR A 58 -0.90 -10.92 -8.85
CA THR A 58 -2.19 -10.50 -8.26
C THR A 58 -2.30 -10.90 -6.79
N VAL A 59 -3.08 -10.12 -6.04
CA VAL A 59 -3.48 -10.39 -4.66
C VAL A 59 -5.01 -10.48 -4.57
N PRO A 60 -5.58 -11.49 -3.89
CA PRO A 60 -7.02 -11.53 -3.66
C PRO A 60 -7.41 -10.49 -2.62
N VAL A 61 -8.29 -9.56 -3.01
CA VAL A 61 -8.83 -8.50 -2.15
C VAL A 61 -10.29 -8.82 -1.82
N ALA A 62 -10.61 -8.85 -0.53
CA ALA A 62 -11.96 -9.09 -0.06
C ALA A 62 -12.87 -7.90 -0.34
N ILE A 63 -14.05 -8.18 -0.90
CA ILE A 63 -15.08 -7.18 -1.12
C ILE A 63 -15.76 -6.90 0.24
N PRO A 64 -15.81 -5.65 0.70
CA PRO A 64 -16.46 -5.30 1.95
C PRO A 64 -17.96 -5.58 1.87
N PHE A 65 -18.51 -6.19 2.91
CA PHE A 65 -19.92 -6.54 2.96
C PHE A 65 -20.82 -5.29 2.96
N ASP A 66 -21.91 -5.38 2.21
CA ASP A 66 -22.96 -4.38 2.05
C ASP A 66 -24.27 -5.16 1.95
N LYS A 67 -25.22 -4.83 2.82
CA LYS A 67 -26.54 -5.48 2.87
C LYS A 67 -27.37 -5.17 1.63
N LYS A 68 -27.08 -4.07 0.92
CA LYS A 68 -27.87 -3.59 -0.23
C LYS A 68 -27.48 -4.22 -1.56
N LYS A 69 -26.34 -4.92 -1.64
CA LYS A 69 -25.81 -5.48 -2.90
C LYS A 69 -25.93 -6.99 -2.92
N ASN A 70 -26.42 -7.53 -4.05
CA ASN A 70 -26.35 -8.97 -4.31
C ASN A 70 -24.95 -9.34 -4.84
N TRP A 71 -24.12 -9.86 -3.96
CA TRP A 71 -22.71 -10.18 -4.22
C TRP A 71 -22.50 -11.31 -5.22
N LEU A 72 -23.54 -12.10 -5.54
CA LEU A 72 -23.49 -13.06 -6.65
C LEU A 72 -23.28 -12.34 -7.99
N TYR A 73 -23.74 -11.10 -8.14
CA TYR A 73 -23.66 -10.34 -9.40
C TYR A 73 -22.80 -9.07 -9.28
N CYS A 74 -22.65 -8.52 -8.07
CA CYS A 74 -21.91 -7.29 -7.80
C CYS A 74 -20.47 -7.54 -7.34
N ASN A 75 -19.65 -8.24 -8.12
CA ASN A 75 -18.26 -8.59 -7.77
C ASN A 75 -17.24 -8.17 -8.84
N TYR A 76 -17.58 -7.18 -9.66
CA TYR A 76 -16.72 -6.68 -10.72
C TYR A 76 -16.17 -5.28 -10.39
N MET A 77 -14.88 -5.09 -10.68
CA MET A 77 -14.24 -3.78 -10.76
C MET A 77 -13.63 -3.62 -12.15
N SER A 78 -13.85 -2.46 -12.77
CA SER A 78 -13.23 -2.13 -14.05
C SER A 78 -11.72 -1.93 -13.91
N LYS A 79 -10.98 -1.98 -15.03
CA LYS A 79 -9.53 -1.73 -15.04
C LYS A 79 -9.15 -0.37 -14.42
N SER A 80 -9.94 0.67 -14.70
CA SER A 80 -9.73 2.01 -14.12
C SER A 80 -10.02 2.05 -12.62
N ALA A 81 -11.04 1.33 -12.15
CA ALA A 81 -11.34 1.20 -10.73
C ALA A 81 -10.24 0.45 -9.97
N CYS A 82 -9.71 -0.65 -10.54
CA CYS A 82 -8.57 -1.36 -9.96
C CYS A 82 -7.33 -0.47 -9.89
N ARG A 83 -7.07 0.34 -10.92
CA ARG A 83 -5.96 1.30 -10.91
C ARG A 83 -6.12 2.37 -9.84
N ALA A 84 -7.33 2.93 -9.67
CA ALA A 84 -7.59 3.89 -8.61
C ALA A 84 -7.38 3.28 -7.20
N LEU A 85 -7.72 2.00 -7.03
CA LEU A 85 -7.45 1.28 -5.78
C LEU A 85 -5.94 1.05 -5.56
N ASP A 86 -5.20 0.66 -6.60
CA ASP A 86 -3.73 0.52 -6.54
C ASP A 86 -3.04 1.85 -6.18
N GLU A 87 -3.51 2.98 -6.72
CA GLU A 87 -3.02 4.32 -6.38
C GLU A 87 -3.22 4.64 -4.89
N ILE A 88 -4.41 4.38 -4.34
CA ILE A 88 -4.69 4.57 -2.91
C ILE A 88 -3.80 3.68 -2.04
N ILE A 89 -3.63 2.41 -2.41
CA ILE A 89 -2.79 1.46 -1.69
C ILE A 89 -1.32 1.91 -1.70
N GLU A 90 -0.81 2.33 -2.85
CA GLU A 90 0.55 2.86 -2.98
C GLU A 90 0.75 4.11 -2.12
N ASP A 91 -0.26 4.98 -2.00
CA ASP A 91 -0.18 6.17 -1.15
C ASP A 91 -0.19 5.81 0.34
N THR A 92 -1.04 4.87 0.77
CA THR A 92 -1.02 4.33 2.14
C THR A 92 0.34 3.71 2.47
N PHE A 93 0.88 2.89 1.58
CA PHE A 93 2.22 2.29 1.71
C PHE A 93 3.30 3.36 1.84
N LYS A 94 3.33 4.34 0.92
CA LYS A 94 4.34 5.42 0.93
C LYS A 94 4.26 6.23 2.22
N MET A 95 3.06 6.51 2.71
CA MET A 95 2.86 7.28 3.94
C MET A 95 3.42 6.55 5.15
N GLN A 96 3.12 5.26 5.33
CA GLN A 96 3.70 4.46 6.40
C GLN A 96 5.23 4.41 6.29
N PHE A 97 5.72 4.02 5.10
CA PHE A 97 7.15 3.89 4.83
C PHE A 97 7.89 5.20 5.15
N TRP A 98 7.36 6.34 4.69
CA TRP A 98 7.96 7.64 4.94
C TRP A 98 8.02 7.98 6.43
N ASN A 99 6.91 7.78 7.15
CA ASN A 99 6.82 8.10 8.56
C ASN A 99 7.83 7.31 9.39
N GLU A 100 7.95 6.01 9.14
CA GLU A 100 8.85 5.13 9.88
C GLU A 100 10.32 5.35 9.49
N MET A 101 10.62 5.52 8.19
CA MET A 101 11.98 5.81 7.72
C MET A 101 12.54 7.12 8.29
N ASN A 102 11.69 8.15 8.44
CA ASN A 102 12.09 9.42 9.04
C ASN A 102 12.43 9.30 10.54
N GLU A 103 11.88 8.32 11.24
CA GLU A 103 12.28 8.03 12.63
C GLU A 103 13.53 7.16 12.68
N MET A 104 13.59 6.05 11.92
CA MET A 104 14.72 5.11 11.97
C MET A 104 16.05 5.69 11.51
N THR A 105 16.03 6.65 10.56
CA THR A 105 17.25 7.34 10.10
C THR A 105 17.93 8.18 11.19
N ARG A 106 17.31 8.33 12.37
CA ARG A 106 17.91 8.97 13.55
C ARG A 106 18.85 8.07 14.34
N CYS A 107 18.75 6.75 14.16
CA CYS A 107 19.51 5.78 14.96
C CYS A 107 21.00 5.69 14.60
N GLY A 108 21.51 6.55 13.71
CA GLY A 108 22.93 6.56 13.29
C GLY A 108 23.32 5.41 12.35
N CYS A 109 22.39 4.50 12.03
CA CYS A 109 22.61 3.41 11.09
C CYS A 109 22.62 3.89 9.64
N THR A 110 23.19 3.08 8.74
CA THR A 110 23.11 3.36 7.30
C THR A 110 21.67 3.27 6.81
N LEU A 111 21.31 4.11 5.83
CA LEU A 111 19.97 4.11 5.24
C LEU A 111 19.56 2.71 4.71
N LEU A 112 20.51 1.96 4.16
CA LEU A 112 20.24 0.62 3.65
C LEU A 112 19.86 -0.35 4.79
N ASN A 113 20.57 -0.31 5.91
CA ASN A 113 20.24 -1.15 7.07
C ASN A 113 18.88 -0.76 7.67
N CYS A 114 18.55 0.54 7.72
CA CYS A 114 17.22 0.98 8.13
C CYS A 114 16.13 0.43 7.21
N VAL A 115 16.33 0.48 5.89
CA VAL A 115 15.35 -0.05 4.92
C VAL A 115 15.23 -1.57 5.03
N ARG A 116 16.33 -2.31 5.21
CA ARG A 116 16.31 -3.76 5.41
C ARG A 116 15.50 -4.15 6.64
N SER A 117 15.79 -3.52 7.78
CA SER A 117 15.04 -3.74 9.01
C SER A 117 13.56 -3.40 8.83
N TRP A 118 13.24 -2.35 8.08
CA TRP A 118 11.86 -2.01 7.75
C TRP A 118 11.18 -3.07 6.89
N CYS A 119 11.86 -3.58 5.86
CA CYS A 119 11.35 -4.67 5.03
C CYS A 119 11.01 -5.90 5.88
N GLU A 120 11.95 -6.33 6.72
CA GLU A 120 11.79 -7.49 7.61
C GLU A 120 10.60 -7.30 8.56
N ASN A 121 10.48 -6.13 9.19
CA ASN A 121 9.38 -5.79 10.10
C ASN A 121 8.01 -5.68 9.41
N ASN A 122 7.97 -5.53 8.09
CA ASN A 122 6.75 -5.38 7.31
C ASN A 122 6.49 -6.56 6.35
N GLY A 123 7.23 -7.67 6.52
CA GLY A 123 7.04 -8.89 5.74
C GLY A 123 7.44 -8.79 4.27
N ILE A 124 8.33 -7.86 3.91
CA ILE A 124 8.83 -7.63 2.55
C ILE A 124 10.21 -8.30 2.40
N SER A 125 10.47 -8.96 1.27
CA SER A 125 11.79 -9.51 0.97
C SER A 125 12.85 -8.42 0.90
N THR A 126 14.05 -8.71 1.42
CA THR A 126 15.21 -7.83 1.33
C THR A 126 15.71 -7.67 -0.11
N ASP A 127 15.27 -8.49 -1.07
CA ASP A 127 15.54 -8.28 -2.51
C ASP A 127 15.02 -6.93 -3.02
N TYR A 128 14.01 -6.36 -2.34
CA TYR A 128 13.44 -5.06 -2.68
C TYR A 128 14.05 -3.88 -1.89
N ASP A 129 15.05 -4.12 -1.04
CA ASP A 129 15.65 -3.12 -0.16
C ASP A 129 16.20 -1.90 -0.93
N TYR A 130 16.91 -2.14 -2.03
CA TYR A 130 17.54 -1.10 -2.83
C TYR A 130 16.48 -0.30 -3.59
N THR A 131 15.43 -0.98 -4.05
CA THR A 131 14.28 -0.34 -4.70
C THR A 131 13.59 0.65 -3.75
N LEU A 132 13.33 0.23 -2.50
CA LEU A 132 12.71 1.07 -1.49
C LEU A 132 13.62 2.20 -1.01
N LYS A 133 14.92 1.93 -0.83
CA LYS A 133 15.94 2.95 -0.54
C LYS A 133 15.95 4.03 -1.63
N MET A 134 15.99 3.65 -2.90
CA MET A 134 16.01 4.59 -4.02
C MET A 134 14.71 5.39 -4.10
N ARG A 135 13.55 4.77 -3.85
CA ARG A 135 12.26 5.48 -3.75
C ARG A 135 12.29 6.55 -2.65
N TYR A 136 12.78 6.21 -1.45
CA TYR A 136 12.93 7.15 -0.34
C TYR A 136 13.84 8.33 -0.69
N GLN A 137 15.01 8.05 -1.26
CA GLN A 137 15.99 9.08 -1.64
C GLN A 137 15.42 10.01 -2.73
N ARG A 138 14.81 9.46 -3.78
CA ARG A 138 14.23 10.26 -4.88
C ARG A 138 13.17 11.24 -4.38
N MET A 139 12.28 10.80 -3.50
CA MET A 139 11.24 11.67 -2.96
C MET A 139 11.83 12.82 -2.13
N ARG A 140 12.78 12.48 -1.24
CA ARG A 140 13.49 13.46 -0.42
C ARG A 140 14.25 14.49 -1.26
N ASP A 141 14.97 14.02 -2.27
CA ASP A 141 15.81 14.88 -3.10
C ASP A 141 14.95 15.74 -4.04
N ALA A 142 13.80 15.24 -4.51
CA ALA A 142 12.83 16.04 -5.26
C ALA A 142 12.30 17.22 -4.45
N HIS A 143 11.95 17.02 -3.18
CA HIS A 143 11.43 18.09 -2.33
C HIS A 143 12.53 19.05 -1.88
N LEU A 144 13.73 18.54 -1.59
CA LEU A 144 14.88 19.35 -1.21
C LEU A 144 15.28 20.35 -2.32
N LYS A 145 15.17 19.96 -3.59
CA LYS A 145 15.37 20.87 -4.73
C LYS A 145 14.43 22.08 -4.73
N HIS A 146 13.27 21.96 -4.10
CA HIS A 146 12.29 23.04 -3.95
C HIS A 146 12.35 23.70 -2.56
N GLY A 147 13.42 23.47 -1.78
CA GLY A 147 13.60 24.06 -0.44
C GLY A 147 12.76 23.40 0.66
N VAL A 148 12.05 22.32 0.36
CA VAL A 148 11.23 21.58 1.33
C VAL A 148 12.06 20.42 1.90
N ASP A 149 12.63 20.63 3.09
CA ASP A 149 13.36 19.59 3.82
C ASP A 149 12.37 18.66 4.55
N LEU A 150 12.08 17.51 3.94
CA LEU A 150 11.18 16.53 4.54
C LEU A 150 11.81 15.72 5.70
N ARG A 151 13.10 15.94 6.03
CA ARG A 151 13.76 15.24 7.13
C ARG A 151 13.27 15.80 8.46
N LYS A 152 12.91 14.93 9.42
CA LYS A 152 12.56 15.39 10.76
C LYS A 152 13.81 15.79 11.55
N ARG A 153 14.07 17.08 11.70
CA ARG A 153 15.11 17.60 12.61
C ARG A 153 14.80 17.24 14.06
N VAL A 154 15.81 17.01 14.88
CA VAL A 154 15.64 16.87 16.33
C VAL A 154 15.16 18.22 16.87
N LYS A 155 13.97 18.26 17.47
CA LYS A 155 13.54 19.43 18.25
C LYS A 155 14.42 19.48 19.50
N GLY A 156 15.39 20.40 19.52
CA GLY A 156 16.24 20.62 20.70
C GLY A 156 17.68 20.97 20.38
N LYS A 157 17.90 22.20 19.89
CA LYS A 157 19.02 23.07 20.26
C LYS A 157 18.62 24.51 19.89
N ASN A 158 17.54 24.99 20.53
CA ASN A 158 17.49 26.42 20.81
C ASN A 158 18.58 26.63 21.86
N LYS A 159 19.77 27.03 21.42
CA LYS A 159 20.72 27.69 22.31
C LYS A 159 20.11 29.06 22.60
N GLU A 160 19.86 29.32 23.87
CA GLU A 160 19.66 30.64 24.42
C GLU A 160 20.73 31.59 23.87
N ILE A 161 20.29 32.75 23.36
CA ILE A 161 21.02 34.01 23.38
C ILE A 161 20.01 35.07 23.78
#